data_AF-A0A3A8YZZ1-F1
#
_entry.id   AF-A0A3A8YZZ1-F1
#
_cell.length_a   1.000
_cell.length_b   1.000
_cell.length_c   1.000
_cell.angle_alpha   90.00
_cell.angle_beta   90.00
_cell.angle_gamma   90.00
#
_symmetry.space_group_name_H-M   'P 1'
#
loop_
_entity.id
_entity.type
_entity.pdbx_description
1 polymer ?
#
loop_
_entity_poly.entity_id
_entity_poly.type
_entity_poly.pdbx_seq_one_letter_code
_entity_poly.pdbx_strand_id
1 'polypeptide(L)'
;MFQKKVTLKGLAAILLFSIAVSMVGGNSLTVAAGKERYKSSYLKYVKQQQKKSRKKLYYAIISASDGKMPVLLITTTDAWMKSSKNAVQAGVYSYSDGRVIYITDMQSTGSGYPLLRHGKYIISGWHHSSQRLMVSGATGHMESVDGFGIDNAKCHKKSWIIANGKKQNYSAKNISMKKACAQDYYSNAYEKGGKAIIFKKAPARTAQ
;
A
#
# COMPACT_ATOMS: atom_id res chain seq x y z
N MET A 1 44.04 -0.26 53.59
CA MET A 1 44.48 -1.22 52.55
C MET A 1 43.36 -2.22 52.37
N PHE A 2 42.69 -2.46 51.24
CA PHE A 2 42.97 -2.19 49.83
C PHE A 2 41.61 -2.03 49.12
N GLN A 3 41.41 -0.95 48.37
CA GLN A 3 40.32 -0.88 47.40
C GLN A 3 40.61 -1.80 46.22
N LYS A 4 39.78 -2.82 45.98
CA LYS A 4 39.84 -3.59 44.73
C LYS A 4 39.13 -2.81 43.64
N LYS A 5 39.93 -2.20 42.77
CA LYS A 5 39.51 -1.65 41.47
C LYS A 5 38.79 -2.73 40.67
N VAL A 6 37.51 -2.53 40.40
CA VAL A 6 36.81 -3.26 39.34
C VAL A 6 37.30 -2.69 38.02
N THR A 7 38.23 -3.39 37.38
CA THR A 7 38.73 -3.02 36.06
C THR A 7 37.66 -3.24 35.01
N LEU A 8 37.40 -2.18 34.22
CA LEU A 8 36.44 -2.05 33.11
C LEU A 8 36.55 -3.14 32.02
N LYS A 9 37.50 -4.06 32.11
CA LYS A 9 37.68 -5.20 31.19
C LYS A 9 36.86 -6.44 31.58
N GLY A 10 36.25 -6.47 32.77
CA GLY A 10 35.39 -7.57 33.23
C GLY A 10 33.91 -7.47 32.85
N LEU A 11 33.44 -6.30 32.40
CA LEU A 11 32.04 -6.11 31.97
C LEU A 11 31.80 -6.49 30.50
N ALA A 12 32.86 -6.61 29.69
CA ALA A 12 32.75 -6.93 28.26
C ALA A 12 32.53 -8.43 28.00
N ALA A 13 32.82 -9.32 28.96
CA ALA A 13 32.69 -10.76 28.78
C ALA A 13 31.30 -11.33 29.17
N ILE A 14 30.48 -10.57 29.88
CA ILE A 14 29.11 -10.97 30.25
C ILE A 14 28.07 -10.43 29.23
N LEU A 15 28.45 -9.44 28.42
CA LEU A 15 27.57 -8.89 27.38
C LEU A 15 27.63 -9.65 26.04
N LEU A 16 28.50 -10.64 25.90
CA LEU A 16 28.72 -11.39 24.66
C LEU A 16 28.12 -12.81 24.66
N PHE A 17 27.42 -13.20 25.73
CA PHE A 17 26.75 -14.50 25.85
C PHE A 17 25.21 -14.42 25.80
N SER A 18 24.67 -13.37 25.16
CA SER A 18 23.22 -13.23 24.89
C SER A 18 22.91 -13.05 23.40
N ILE A 19 23.88 -13.22 22.51
CA ILE A 19 23.71 -13.10 21.05
C ILE A 19 24.13 -14.40 20.36
N ALA A 20 23.55 -15.52 20.77
CA ALA A 20 23.55 -16.75 19.99
C ALA A 20 22.48 -17.66 20.58
N VAL A 21 21.75 -18.37 19.71
CA VAL A 21 20.58 -19.22 20.03
C VAL A 21 19.30 -18.39 20.19
N SER A 22 18.70 -17.92 19.10
CA SER A 22 17.66 -18.72 18.42
C SER A 22 17.48 -18.28 16.96
N MET A 23 18.49 -18.57 16.14
CA MET A 23 18.39 -18.47 14.67
C MET A 23 17.99 -19.81 14.05
N VAL A 24 17.02 -20.52 14.61
CA VAL A 24 16.35 -21.63 13.91
C VAL A 24 14.89 -21.69 14.42
N GLY A 25 13.98 -21.00 13.74
CA GLY A 25 12.54 -21.02 14.05
C GLY A 25 11.83 -19.64 14.10
N GLY A 26 12.58 -18.54 14.08
CA GLY A 26 12.07 -17.20 14.38
C GLY A 26 11.19 -16.51 13.33
N ASN A 27 11.02 -17.04 12.12
CA ASN A 27 10.28 -16.34 11.06
C ASN A 27 8.77 -16.51 11.16
N SER A 28 8.24 -17.61 11.69
CA SER A 28 6.78 -17.81 11.72
C SER A 28 6.11 -17.01 12.83
N LEU A 29 6.70 -16.96 14.03
CA LEU A 29 6.17 -16.28 15.20
C LEU A 29 6.30 -14.75 15.14
N THR A 30 7.42 -14.23 14.64
CA THR A 30 7.61 -12.77 14.45
C THR A 30 6.76 -12.23 13.31
N VAL A 31 6.61 -12.99 12.22
CA VAL A 31 5.68 -12.66 11.12
C VAL A 31 4.23 -12.79 11.59
N ALA A 32 3.87 -13.79 12.39
CA ALA A 32 2.53 -13.91 12.97
C ALA A 32 2.20 -12.76 13.94
N ALA A 33 3.12 -12.40 14.84
CA ALA A 33 2.98 -11.26 15.74
C ALA A 33 2.93 -9.92 15.00
N GLY A 34 3.74 -9.74 13.96
CA GLY A 34 3.66 -8.60 13.04
C GLY A 34 2.34 -8.55 12.28
N LYS A 35 1.81 -9.73 11.88
CA LYS A 35 0.52 -9.87 11.19
C LYS A 35 -0.67 -9.47 12.07
N GLU A 36 -0.69 -9.92 13.31
CA GLU A 36 -1.68 -9.54 14.33
C GLU A 36 -1.64 -8.02 14.62
N ARG A 37 -0.44 -7.44 14.73
CA ARG A 37 -0.22 -6.03 15.05
C ARG A 37 -0.69 -5.08 13.95
N TYR A 38 -0.42 -5.36 12.67
CA TYR A 38 -0.88 -4.44 11.60
C TYR A 38 -2.41 -4.43 11.48
N LYS A 39 -3.07 -5.58 11.58
CA LYS A 39 -4.52 -5.68 11.37
C LYS A 39 -5.26 -4.89 12.45
N SER A 40 -4.88 -5.08 13.70
CA SER A 40 -5.40 -4.31 14.84
C SER A 40 -5.14 -2.81 14.69
N SER A 41 -3.93 -2.44 14.23
CA SER A 41 -3.55 -1.04 14.01
C SER A 41 -4.37 -0.38 12.91
N TYR A 42 -4.57 -1.05 11.78
CA TYR A 42 -5.43 -0.57 10.69
C TYR A 42 -6.88 -0.40 11.13
N LEU A 43 -7.45 -1.39 11.83
CA LEU A 43 -8.83 -1.29 12.31
C LEU A 43 -9.01 -0.16 13.34
N LYS A 44 -8.04 0.02 14.25
CA LYS A 44 -8.00 1.15 15.18
C LYS A 44 -7.94 2.47 14.42
N TYR A 45 -7.08 2.56 13.41
CA TYR A 45 -6.95 3.75 12.56
C TYR A 45 -8.26 4.07 11.81
N VAL A 46 -8.87 3.09 11.14
CA VAL A 46 -10.16 3.26 10.44
C VAL A 46 -11.25 3.76 11.40
N LYS A 47 -11.36 3.19 12.61
CA LYS A 47 -12.31 3.66 13.64
C LYS A 47 -12.04 5.12 14.04
N GLN A 48 -10.77 5.48 14.25
CA GLN A 48 -10.39 6.85 14.58
C GLN A 48 -10.75 7.82 13.45
N GLN A 49 -10.47 7.46 12.19
CA GLN A 49 -10.83 8.28 11.04
C GLN A 49 -12.36 8.41 10.88
N GLN A 50 -13.11 7.33 11.12
CA GLN A 50 -14.58 7.36 11.07
C GLN A 50 -15.18 8.26 12.16
N LYS A 51 -14.59 8.30 13.35
CA LYS A 51 -15.02 9.22 14.43
C LYS A 51 -14.73 10.68 14.09
N LYS A 52 -13.61 10.95 13.43
CA LYS A 52 -13.20 12.30 13.02
C LYS A 52 -13.96 12.82 11.79
N SER A 53 -14.30 11.92 10.87
CA SER A 53 -14.99 12.25 9.63
C SER A 53 -16.50 12.43 9.86
N ARG A 54 -17.10 13.45 9.23
CA ARG A 54 -18.57 13.58 9.11
C ARG A 54 -19.16 12.69 8.00
N LYS A 55 -18.32 11.97 7.25
CA LYS A 55 -18.71 11.08 6.15
C LYS A 55 -18.62 9.62 6.56
N LYS A 56 -19.44 8.77 5.95
CA LYS A 56 -19.34 7.31 6.08
C LYS A 56 -18.08 6.84 5.34
N LEU A 57 -17.21 6.10 6.03
CA LEU A 57 -15.98 5.54 5.47
C LEU A 57 -16.16 4.07 5.13
N TYR A 58 -15.39 3.64 4.14
CA TYR A 58 -15.26 2.26 3.70
C TYR A 58 -13.77 1.93 3.62
N TYR A 59 -13.42 0.67 3.86
CA TYR A 59 -12.03 0.24 3.88
C TYR A 59 -11.82 -1.14 3.26
N ALA A 60 -10.63 -1.38 2.76
CA ALA A 60 -10.17 -2.70 2.33
C ALA A 60 -8.75 -2.95 2.87
N ILE A 61 -8.44 -4.20 3.21
CA ILE A 61 -7.08 -4.62 3.56
C ILE A 61 -6.67 -5.66 2.53
N ILE A 62 -5.67 -5.35 1.72
CA ILE A 62 -5.26 -6.19 0.58
C ILE A 62 -3.75 -6.41 0.58
N SER A 63 -3.31 -7.58 0.12
CA SER A 63 -1.89 -7.93 -0.07
C SER A 63 -1.32 -7.28 -1.36
N ALA A 64 -1.28 -5.95 -1.44
CA ALA A 64 -0.74 -5.21 -2.60
C ALA A 64 0.60 -4.55 -2.24
N SER A 65 1.56 -5.40 -1.88
CA SER A 65 2.87 -5.01 -1.40
C SER A 65 3.94 -5.97 -1.88
N ASP A 66 5.21 -5.59 -1.73
CA ASP A 66 6.39 -6.40 -2.02
C ASP A 66 6.54 -7.69 -1.18
N GLY A 67 5.47 -8.17 -0.56
CA GLY A 67 5.44 -9.37 0.27
C GLY A 67 5.60 -9.09 1.76
N LYS A 68 5.81 -7.83 2.19
CA LYS A 68 5.95 -7.48 3.61
C LYS A 68 4.62 -7.53 4.36
N MET A 69 3.80 -6.49 4.20
CA MET A 69 2.56 -6.29 4.96
C MET A 69 1.40 -5.91 4.03
N PRO A 70 0.16 -6.35 4.30
CA PRO A 70 -0.99 -5.85 3.57
C PRO A 70 -1.15 -4.34 3.69
N VAL A 71 -1.78 -3.75 2.69
CA VAL A 71 -2.05 -2.33 2.56
C VAL A 71 -3.50 -2.07 2.96
N LEU A 72 -3.73 -0.99 3.69
CA LEU A 72 -5.05 -0.47 4.02
C LEU A 72 -5.46 0.56 2.97
N LEU A 73 -6.66 0.41 2.41
CA LEU A 73 -7.29 1.41 1.57
C LEU A 73 -8.48 1.99 2.33
N ILE A 74 -8.67 3.31 2.29
CA ILE A 74 -9.83 4.00 2.87
C ILE A 74 -10.45 4.90 1.79
N THR A 75 -11.77 4.84 1.66
CA THR A 75 -12.55 5.71 0.77
C THR A 75 -13.82 6.20 1.46
N THR A 76 -14.37 7.31 0.97
CA THR A 76 -15.72 7.79 1.35
C THR A 76 -16.81 7.30 0.41
N THR A 77 -16.44 6.67 -0.71
CA THR A 77 -17.39 6.15 -1.69
C THR A 77 -17.89 4.80 -1.23
N ASP A 78 -19.21 4.59 -1.25
CA ASP A 78 -19.78 3.26 -1.07
C ASP A 78 -19.41 2.37 -2.26
N ALA A 79 -18.26 1.72 -2.14
CA ALA A 79 -17.75 0.77 -3.11
C ALA A 79 -18.22 -0.67 -2.78
N TRP A 80 -19.25 -0.83 -1.94
CA TRP A 80 -19.81 -2.16 -1.63
C TRP A 80 -20.78 -2.66 -2.71
N MET A 81 -21.17 -1.83 -3.66
CA MET A 81 -22.19 -2.21 -4.62
C MET A 81 -21.57 -2.88 -5.84
N LYS A 82 -21.99 -4.14 -6.05
CA LYS A 82 -21.91 -4.89 -7.32
C LYS A 82 -22.47 -4.12 -8.54
N SER A 83 -22.97 -2.90 -8.37
CA SER A 83 -23.55 -2.03 -9.37
C SER A 83 -23.17 -0.54 -9.25
N SER A 84 -22.25 -0.12 -8.35
CA SER A 84 -21.91 1.31 -8.28
C SER A 84 -21.05 1.72 -9.46
N LYS A 85 -21.70 2.50 -10.33
CA LYS A 85 -21.15 3.29 -11.44
C LYS A 85 -20.20 4.41 -10.97
N ASN A 86 -19.51 4.27 -9.84
CA ASN A 86 -18.75 5.37 -9.26
C ASN A 86 -17.24 5.13 -9.37
N ALA A 87 -16.54 6.13 -9.89
CA ALA A 87 -15.11 6.28 -9.77
C ALA A 87 -14.68 6.07 -8.31
N VAL A 88 -13.81 5.09 -8.06
CA VAL A 88 -13.29 4.84 -6.71
C VAL A 88 -11.99 5.61 -6.54
N GLN A 89 -12.01 6.59 -5.64
CA GLN A 89 -10.82 7.20 -5.07
C GLN A 89 -10.58 6.61 -3.68
N ALA A 90 -9.37 6.11 -3.42
CA ALA A 90 -9.01 5.57 -2.12
C ALA A 90 -7.62 6.02 -1.69
N GLY A 91 -7.53 6.48 -0.45
CA GLY A 91 -6.26 6.70 0.22
C GLY A 91 -5.62 5.37 0.56
N VAL A 92 -4.34 5.24 0.26
CA VAL A 92 -3.51 4.04 0.42
C VAL A 92 -2.60 4.24 1.63
N TYR A 93 -2.64 3.30 2.55
CA TYR A 93 -1.93 3.35 3.82
C TYR A 93 -1.14 2.07 4.05
N SER A 94 0.05 2.19 4.61
CA SER A 94 0.89 1.07 5.01
C SER A 94 1.09 1.03 6.52
N TYR A 95 1.56 -0.11 7.02
CA TYR A 95 2.03 -0.26 8.38
C TYR A 95 3.55 -0.37 8.35
N SER A 96 4.23 0.64 8.91
CA SER A 96 5.68 0.71 9.01
C SER A 96 6.06 1.27 10.37
N ASP A 97 7.11 0.74 10.97
CA ASP A 97 7.71 1.26 12.21
C ASP A 97 6.68 1.46 13.34
N GLY A 98 5.76 0.49 13.47
CA GLY A 98 4.73 0.49 14.51
C GLY A 98 3.53 1.40 14.24
N ARG A 99 3.47 2.08 13.09
CA ARG A 99 2.47 3.13 12.80
C ARG A 99 1.79 2.91 11.46
N VAL A 100 0.59 3.48 11.31
CA VAL A 100 -0.13 3.55 10.03
C VAL A 100 0.29 4.82 9.30
N ILE A 101 0.82 4.67 8.09
CA ILE A 101 1.40 5.76 7.29
C ILE A 101 0.60 5.92 6.00
N TYR A 102 0.20 7.15 5.67
CA TYR A 102 -0.38 7.45 4.36
C TYR A 102 0.71 7.41 3.28
N ILE A 103 0.43 6.72 2.19
CA ILE A 103 1.33 6.60 1.03
C ILE A 103 0.89 7.58 -0.06
N THR A 104 -0.31 7.41 -0.59
CA THR A 104 -0.85 8.20 -1.72
C THR A 104 -2.34 7.93 -1.86
N ASP A 105 -3.02 8.70 -2.71
CA ASP A 105 -4.33 8.32 -3.23
C ASP A 105 -4.19 7.57 -4.57
N MET A 106 -5.10 6.62 -4.80
CA MET A 106 -5.34 5.97 -6.08
C MET A 106 -6.76 6.29 -6.52
N GLN A 107 -6.93 6.59 -7.80
CA GLN A 107 -8.24 6.89 -8.38
C GLN A 107 -8.39 6.19 -9.73
N SER A 108 -9.49 5.46 -9.89
CA SER A 108 -10.03 5.11 -11.20
C SER A 108 -11.11 6.11 -11.60
N THR A 109 -11.31 6.29 -12.88
CA THR A 109 -12.23 7.30 -13.45
C THR A 109 -13.42 6.67 -14.14
N GLY A 110 -14.59 7.31 -14.03
CA GLY A 110 -15.79 6.91 -14.74
C GLY A 110 -16.50 5.70 -14.12
N SER A 111 -17.75 5.52 -14.55
CA SER A 111 -18.59 4.40 -14.17
C SER A 111 -18.02 3.08 -14.70
N GLY A 112 -17.87 2.06 -13.84
CA GLY A 112 -17.48 0.71 -14.27
C GLY A 112 -15.98 0.38 -14.16
N TYR A 113 -15.15 1.30 -13.66
CA TYR A 113 -13.72 1.06 -13.45
C TYR A 113 -13.38 1.01 -11.94
N PRO A 114 -13.54 -0.14 -11.26
CA PRO A 114 -13.09 -0.29 -9.88
C PRO A 114 -11.56 -0.17 -9.77
N LEU A 115 -11.03 0.00 -8.56
CA LEU A 115 -9.61 -0.31 -8.33
C LEU A 115 -9.43 -1.83 -8.40
N LEU A 116 -8.39 -2.28 -9.10
CA LEU A 116 -8.05 -3.70 -9.21
C LEU A 116 -6.85 -4.04 -8.31
N ARG A 117 -6.79 -5.30 -7.88
CA ARG A 117 -5.62 -5.92 -7.27
C ARG A 117 -5.14 -7.02 -8.20
N HIS A 118 -3.87 -6.98 -8.57
CA HIS A 118 -3.22 -8.04 -9.34
C HIS A 118 -1.77 -8.24 -8.84
N GLY A 119 -1.48 -9.44 -8.34
CA GLY A 119 -0.23 -9.73 -7.65
C GLY A 119 0.03 -8.75 -6.50
N LYS A 120 1.20 -8.09 -6.54
CA LYS A 120 1.65 -7.08 -5.56
C LYS A 120 1.20 -5.65 -5.83
N TYR A 121 0.31 -5.44 -6.80
CA TYR A 121 -0.07 -4.11 -7.25
C TYR A 121 -1.53 -3.76 -6.95
N ILE A 122 -1.73 -2.48 -6.60
CA ILE A 122 -3.00 -1.76 -6.73
C ILE A 122 -3.00 -1.13 -8.10
N ILE A 123 -4.06 -1.33 -8.87
CA ILE A 123 -4.14 -0.89 -10.26
C ILE A 123 -5.36 0.02 -10.41
N SER A 124 -5.13 1.17 -11.03
CA SER A 124 -6.19 2.07 -11.47
C SER A 124 -6.09 2.33 -12.95
N GLY A 125 -7.21 2.73 -13.55
CA GLY A 125 -7.31 2.97 -14.97
C GLY A 125 -8.30 4.07 -15.31
N TRP A 126 -7.98 4.74 -16.41
CA TRP A 126 -8.83 5.56 -17.24
C TRP A 126 -8.60 5.18 -18.70
N HIS A 127 -9.54 5.54 -19.57
CA HIS A 127 -9.62 5.20 -20.99
C HIS A 127 -8.31 5.42 -21.79
N HIS A 128 -7.43 6.30 -21.31
CA HIS A 128 -6.15 6.65 -21.96
C HIS A 128 -4.95 6.67 -21.00
N SER A 129 -5.14 6.20 -19.77
CA SER A 129 -4.09 6.21 -18.75
C SER A 129 -4.32 5.08 -17.77
N SER A 130 -3.28 4.33 -17.45
CA SER A 130 -3.35 3.37 -16.35
C SER A 130 -2.15 3.45 -15.45
N GLN A 131 -2.39 3.12 -14.18
CA GLN A 131 -1.40 3.23 -13.12
C GLN A 131 -1.35 1.93 -12.34
N ARG A 132 -0.15 1.60 -11.86
CA ARG A 132 0.04 0.54 -10.88
C ARG A 132 0.93 1.03 -9.76
N LEU A 133 0.51 0.72 -8.53
CA LEU A 133 1.19 1.06 -7.30
C LEU A 133 1.58 -0.22 -6.56
N MET A 134 2.86 -0.34 -6.20
CA MET A 134 3.33 -1.31 -5.21
C MET A 134 3.75 -0.56 -3.95
N VAL A 135 3.37 -1.06 -2.78
CA VAL A 135 3.78 -0.47 -1.50
C VAL A 135 4.86 -1.34 -0.84
N SER A 136 5.92 -0.73 -0.32
CA SER A 136 6.96 -1.37 0.49
C SER A 136 7.28 -0.51 1.71
N GLY A 137 6.93 -0.97 2.91
CA GLY A 137 7.10 -0.19 4.14
C GLY A 137 6.41 1.18 4.03
N ALA A 138 7.14 2.26 4.30
CA ALA A 138 6.67 3.64 4.20
C ALA A 138 6.71 4.24 2.77
N THR A 139 6.92 3.42 1.74
CA THR A 139 7.18 3.88 0.38
C THR A 139 6.19 3.31 -0.63
N GLY A 140 5.76 4.15 -1.58
CA GLY A 140 5.01 3.75 -2.77
C GLY A 140 5.89 3.77 -4.03
N HIS A 141 5.79 2.75 -4.86
CA HIS A 141 6.43 2.68 -6.17
C HIS A 141 5.36 2.73 -7.24
N MET A 142 5.28 3.86 -7.93
CA MET A 142 4.26 4.11 -8.93
C MET A 142 4.83 3.98 -10.34
N GLU A 143 4.07 3.35 -11.22
CA GLU A 143 4.25 3.46 -12.66
C GLU A 143 2.93 3.88 -13.31
N SER A 144 3.01 4.76 -14.31
CA SER A 144 1.89 5.08 -15.19
C SER A 144 2.26 4.90 -16.65
N VAL A 145 1.26 4.62 -17.46
CA VAL A 145 1.32 4.73 -18.90
C VAL A 145 0.14 5.59 -19.35
N ASP A 146 0.39 6.58 -20.20
CA ASP A 146 -0.60 7.60 -20.57
C ASP A 146 -0.58 7.85 -22.09
N GLY A 147 -1.69 8.36 -22.63
CA GLY A 147 -1.84 8.83 -24.01
C GLY A 147 -2.27 7.76 -25.02
N PHE A 148 -2.46 6.52 -24.58
CA PHE A 148 -2.87 5.45 -25.48
C PHE A 148 -4.35 5.58 -25.88
N GLY A 149 -4.68 5.19 -27.12
CA GLY A 149 -6.04 5.28 -27.66
C GLY A 149 -6.56 6.70 -27.92
N ILE A 150 -5.71 7.73 -27.81
CA ILE A 150 -6.03 9.10 -28.26
C ILE A 150 -5.31 9.34 -29.59
N ASP A 151 -6.06 9.77 -30.60
CA ASP A 151 -5.50 10.11 -31.91
C ASP A 151 -4.45 11.22 -31.80
N ASN A 152 -3.30 10.99 -32.43
CA ASN A 152 -2.15 11.90 -32.47
C ASN A 152 -1.53 12.27 -31.10
N ALA A 153 -1.92 11.61 -30.01
CA ALA A 153 -1.33 11.87 -28.71
C ALA A 153 0.06 11.23 -28.55
N LYS A 154 0.96 11.95 -27.87
CA LYS A 154 2.23 11.38 -27.41
C LYS A 154 1.95 10.43 -26.25
N CYS A 155 2.45 9.19 -26.37
CA CYS A 155 2.37 8.22 -25.30
C CYS A 155 3.59 8.31 -24.38
N HIS A 156 3.36 8.24 -23.08
CA HIS A 156 4.40 8.35 -22.07
C HIS A 156 4.34 7.17 -21.09
N LYS A 157 5.50 6.63 -20.72
CA LYS A 157 5.65 5.82 -19.52
C LYS A 157 6.35 6.65 -18.45
N LYS A 158 5.76 6.70 -17.25
CA LYS A 158 6.29 7.41 -16.09
C LYS A 158 6.49 6.45 -14.93
N SER A 159 7.46 6.75 -14.08
CA SER A 159 7.69 6.03 -12.82
C SER A 159 8.20 7.00 -11.77
N TRP A 160 7.76 6.82 -10.52
CA TRP A 160 8.26 7.59 -9.39
C TRP A 160 8.12 6.84 -8.08
N ILE A 161 8.89 7.28 -7.10
CA ILE A 161 8.81 6.81 -5.72
C ILE A 161 8.05 7.86 -4.91
N ILE A 162 7.22 7.41 -3.97
CA ILE A 162 6.50 8.26 -3.03
C ILE A 162 7.04 7.94 -1.65
N ALA A 163 7.80 8.86 -1.06
CA ALA A 163 8.39 8.72 0.26
C ALA A 163 8.27 10.05 1.00
N ASN A 164 7.90 10.00 2.29
CA ASN A 164 7.66 11.18 3.12
C ASN A 164 6.66 12.17 2.47
N GLY A 165 5.62 11.63 1.82
CA GLY A 165 4.59 12.40 1.12
C GLY A 165 5.04 13.11 -0.15
N LYS A 166 6.30 12.91 -0.60
CA LYS A 166 6.87 13.59 -1.77
C LYS A 166 7.13 12.59 -2.90
N LYS A 167 6.91 13.03 -4.14
CA LYS A 167 7.38 12.32 -5.33
C LYS A 167 8.90 12.48 -5.43
N GLN A 168 9.59 11.38 -5.60
CA GLN A 168 11.04 11.26 -5.71
C GLN A 168 11.38 10.36 -6.90
N ASN A 169 12.61 10.47 -7.42
CA ASN A 169 13.12 9.61 -8.49
C ASN A 169 12.16 9.51 -9.69
N TYR A 170 11.59 10.65 -10.08
CA TYR A 170 10.68 10.72 -11.21
C TYR A 170 11.44 10.46 -12.52
N SER A 171 10.89 9.59 -13.35
CA SER A 171 11.37 9.31 -14.68
C SER A 171 10.18 9.28 -15.63
N ALA A 172 10.37 9.84 -16.83
CA ALA A 172 9.40 9.83 -17.90
C ALA A 172 10.09 9.57 -19.23
N LYS A 173 9.46 8.77 -20.09
CA LYS A 173 9.95 8.52 -21.44
C LYS A 173 8.79 8.43 -22.42
N ASN A 174 9.05 8.93 -23.63
CA ASN A 174 8.15 8.72 -24.76
C ASN A 174 8.22 7.24 -25.18
N ILE A 175 7.06 6.68 -25.51
CA ILE A 175 6.94 5.33 -26.04
C ILE A 175 5.99 5.34 -27.23
N SER A 176 6.03 4.31 -28.07
CA SER A 176 5.06 4.17 -29.15
C SER A 176 3.67 3.82 -28.62
N MET A 177 2.63 4.17 -29.37
CA MET A 177 1.23 3.78 -29.11
C MET A 177 1.10 2.27 -28.88
N LYS A 178 1.69 1.46 -29.76
CA LYS A 178 1.72 -0.02 -29.64
C LYS A 178 2.29 -0.47 -28.28
N LYS A 179 3.38 0.15 -27.82
CA LYS A 179 4.00 -0.17 -26.54
C LYS A 179 3.15 0.30 -25.36
N ALA A 180 2.49 1.44 -25.49
CA ALA A 180 1.61 1.98 -24.47
C ALA A 180 0.39 1.08 -24.25
N CYS A 181 -0.30 0.66 -25.33
CA CYS A 181 -1.41 -0.28 -25.26
C CYS A 181 -0.98 -1.63 -24.65
N ALA A 182 0.18 -2.17 -25.08
CA ALA A 182 0.71 -3.41 -24.49
C ALA A 182 1.04 -3.29 -22.99
N GLN A 183 1.30 -2.07 -22.52
CA GLN A 183 1.60 -1.76 -21.13
C GLN A 183 0.39 -1.21 -20.36
N ASP A 184 -0.82 -1.22 -20.93
CA ASP A 184 -2.02 -0.80 -20.21
C ASP A 184 -2.22 -1.72 -19.00
N TYR A 185 -1.85 -1.24 -17.82
CA TYR A 185 -1.87 -2.02 -16.60
C TYR A 185 -3.28 -2.43 -16.21
N TYR A 186 -4.28 -1.61 -16.54
CA TYR A 186 -5.66 -1.87 -16.16
C TYR A 186 -6.26 -2.98 -17.00
N SER A 187 -6.25 -2.83 -18.33
CA SER A 187 -6.78 -3.86 -19.23
C SER A 187 -6.04 -5.19 -19.04
N ASN A 188 -4.70 -5.16 -18.99
CA ASN A 188 -3.89 -6.35 -18.73
C ASN A 188 -4.29 -7.05 -17.42
N ALA A 189 -4.52 -6.31 -16.34
CA ALA A 189 -4.91 -6.90 -15.07
C ALA A 189 -6.33 -7.48 -15.14
N TYR A 190 -7.26 -6.78 -15.78
CA TYR A 190 -8.63 -7.25 -15.96
C TYR A 190 -8.67 -8.58 -16.73
N GLU A 191 -7.93 -8.69 -17.83
CA GLU A 191 -7.85 -9.90 -18.65
C GLU A 191 -7.09 -11.05 -17.97
N LYS A 192 -6.08 -10.74 -17.14
CA LYS A 192 -5.16 -11.74 -16.54
C LYS A 192 -5.50 -12.07 -15.09
N GLY A 193 -6.77 -12.01 -14.70
CA GLY A 193 -7.24 -12.47 -13.40
C GLY A 193 -6.99 -11.52 -12.23
N GLY A 194 -6.79 -10.23 -12.49
CA GLY A 194 -6.92 -9.18 -11.50
C GLY A 194 -8.32 -9.14 -10.91
N LYS A 195 -8.42 -8.81 -9.62
CA LYS A 195 -9.70 -8.80 -8.88
C LYS A 195 -10.08 -7.39 -8.45
N ALA A 196 -11.34 -7.03 -8.61
CA ALA A 196 -11.87 -5.79 -8.05
C ALA A 196 -11.66 -5.74 -6.53
N ILE A 197 -11.22 -4.60 -6.03
CA ILE A 197 -11.05 -4.38 -4.58
C ILE A 197 -12.42 -4.06 -3.98
N ILE A 198 -12.89 -4.94 -3.10
CA ILE A 198 -14.17 -4.79 -2.41
C ILE A 198 -13.95 -4.10 -1.07
N PHE A 199 -14.63 -2.97 -0.87
CA PHE A 199 -14.56 -2.22 0.37
C PHE A 199 -15.68 -2.62 1.32
N LYS A 200 -15.36 -2.66 2.62
CA LYS A 200 -16.30 -2.92 3.71
C LYS A 200 -16.59 -1.61 4.43
N LYS A 201 -17.84 -1.43 4.88
CA LYS A 201 -18.23 -0.29 5.71
C LYS A 201 -17.38 -0.24 6.98
N ALA A 202 -16.86 0.94 7.32
CA ALA A 202 -16.12 1.14 8.56
C ALA A 202 -17.05 0.93 9.78
N PRO A 203 -16.54 0.41 10.91
CA PRO A 203 -17.33 0.26 12.12
C PRO A 203 -17.92 1.61 12.54
N ALA A 204 -19.22 1.61 12.89
CA ALA A 204 -19.91 2.82 13.29
C ALA A 204 -19.28 3.45 14.54
N ARG A 205 -19.52 4.76 14.71
CA ARG A 205 -19.29 5.45 15.97
C ARG A 205 -20.21 4.79 17.01
N THR A 206 -19.69 3.93 17.86
CA THR A 206 -20.38 3.63 19.11
C THR A 206 -20.43 4.93 19.90
N ALA A 207 -21.64 5.41 20.18
CA ALA A 207 -21.85 6.44 21.19
C ALA A 207 -21.39 5.83 22.52
N GLN A 208 -20.43 6.50 23.16
CA GLN A 208 -20.17 6.31 24.59
C GLN A 208 -20.99 7.37 25.31
#